data_AF-A0A9D4E0Q7-F1
#
_entry.id   AF-A0A9D4E0Q7-F1
#
_cell.length_a   1.000
_cell.length_b   1.000
_cell.length_c   1.000
_cell.angle_alpha   90.00
_cell.angle_beta   90.00
_cell.angle_gamma   90.00
#
_symmetry.space_group_name_H-M   'P 1'
#
loop_
_entity.id
_entity.type
_entity.pdbx_description
1 polymer ?
#
loop_
_entity_poly.entity_id
_entity_poly.type
_entity_poly.pdbx_seq_one_letter_code
_entity_poly.pdbx_strand_id
1 'polypeptide(L)' 'MIRLTKSNEEDETELSRKSGSLKIYLKNNWLQICFKNWGRVETEVVCKQLGFREGAASLKGRNADGLLLVDQRHVHQK' A
#
# COMPACT_ATOMS: atom_id res chain seq x y z
N MET A 1 5.74 -13.93 0.25
CA MET A 1 4.61 -13.39 -0.53
C MET A 1 4.15 -12.08 0.10
N ILE A 2 3.76 -11.09 -0.70
CA ILE A 2 3.21 -9.80 -0.23
C ILE A 2 1.78 -9.62 -0.71
N ARG A 3 0.94 -8.87 0.03
CA ARG A 3 -0.42 -8.51 -0.38
C ARG A 3 -0.84 -7.17 0.21
N LEU A 4 -1.83 -6.53 -0.42
CA LEU A 4 -2.57 -5.42 0.16
C LEU A 4 -3.79 -5.96 0.91
N THR A 5 -4.06 -5.44 2.10
CA THR A 5 -5.30 -5.69 2.84
C THR A 5 -6.13 -4.42 2.87
N LYS A 6 -7.40 -4.50 2.44
CA LYS A 6 -8.36 -3.40 2.55
C LYS A 6 -8.54 -2.99 4.01
N SER A 7 -8.56 -1.68 4.27
CA SER A 7 -8.95 -1.11 5.56
C SER A 7 -10.47 -0.90 5.57
N ASN A 8 -11.20 -1.95 5.93
CA ASN A 8 -12.65 -2.02 6.15
C ASN A 8 -13.57 -1.75 4.92
N GLU A 9 -14.72 -2.42 4.97
CA GLU A 9 -15.61 -2.75 3.84
C GLU A 9 -16.80 -1.78 3.73
N GLU A 10 -16.56 -0.46 3.67
CA GLU A 10 -17.63 0.55 3.52
C GLU A 10 -17.32 1.70 2.55
N ASP A 11 -16.26 1.58 1.74
CA ASP A 11 -15.97 2.54 0.69
C ASP A 11 -15.62 1.79 -0.60
N GLU A 12 -16.65 1.30 -1.31
CA GLU A 12 -16.55 0.74 -2.66
C GLU A 12 -16.35 1.86 -3.70
N THR A 13 -15.31 2.68 -3.51
CA THR A 13 -14.82 3.60 -4.54
C THR A 13 -13.55 3.04 -5.18
N GLU A 14 -13.31 3.32 -6.46
CA GLU A 14 -12.14 2.84 -7.25
C GLU A 14 -10.78 3.11 -6.58
N LEU A 15 -10.69 4.12 -5.71
CA LEU A 15 -9.52 4.44 -4.89
C LEU A 15 -9.26 3.42 -3.77
N SER A 16 -10.31 2.82 -3.21
CA SER A 16 -10.26 1.78 -2.17
C SER A 16 -9.79 0.43 -2.73
N ARG A 17 -10.11 0.13 -4.00
CA ARG A 17 -9.64 -1.11 -4.67
C ARG A 17 -8.15 -1.12 -4.95
N LYS A 18 -7.53 0.07 -5.02
CA LYS A 18 -6.11 0.25 -5.33
C LYS A 18 -5.36 0.86 -4.15
N SER A 19 -5.80 0.57 -2.94
CA SER A 19 -5.04 0.92 -1.74
C SER A 19 -5.24 -0.09 -0.63
N GLY A 20 -4.28 -0.19 0.27
CA GLY A 20 -4.37 -1.09 1.41
C GLY A 20 -3.11 -1.14 2.25
N SER A 21 -3.22 -1.74 3.43
CA SER A 21 -2.06 -2.00 4.27
C SER A 21 -1.26 -3.15 3.67
N LEU A 22 0.04 -2.93 3.52
CA LEU A 22 0.95 -3.92 2.98
C LEU A 22 1.29 -4.97 4.05
N LYS A 23 1.05 -6.24 3.72
CA LYS A 23 1.37 -7.38 4.58
C LYS A 23 2.30 -8.36 3.88
N ILE A 24 3.21 -8.95 4.66
CA ILE A 24 4.12 -10.01 4.23
C ILE A 24 3.74 -11.33 4.89
N TYR A 25 3.84 -12.42 4.13
CA TYR A 25 3.64 -13.78 4.64
C TYR A 25 4.97 -14.35 5.15
N LEU A 26 5.06 -14.56 6.47
CA LEU A 26 6.23 -15.13 7.15
C LEU A 26 5.76 -16.05 8.28
N LYS A 27 6.43 -17.19 8.48
CA LYS A 27 6.16 -18.14 9.58
C LYS A 27 4.66 -18.46 9.71
N ASN A 28 4.03 -18.82 8.59
CA ASN A 28 2.60 -19.14 8.50
C ASN A 28 1.63 -18.01 8.89
N ASN A 29 2.09 -16.75 8.95
CA ASN A 29 1.29 -15.62 9.39
C ASN A 29 1.43 -14.41 8.44
N TRP A 30 0.38 -13.60 8.37
CA TRP A 30 0.40 -12.32 7.66
C TRP A 30 0.78 -11.19 8.61
N LEU A 31 2.01 -10.72 8.49
CA LEU A 31 2.56 -9.65 9.31
C LEU A 31 2.45 -8.33 8.59
N GLN A 32 2.19 -7.27 9.36
CA GLN A 32 2.20 -5.92 8.83
C GLN A 32 3.64 -5.42 8.70
N ILE A 33 3.92 -4.73 7.59
CA ILE A 33 5.21 -4.08 7.42
C ILE A 33 5.21 -2.75 8.15
N CYS A 34 6.30 -2.46 8.87
CA CYS A 34 6.51 -1.14 9.47
C CYS A 34 6.92 -0.16 8.38
N PHE A 35 6.20 0.96 8.26
CA PHE A 35 6.50 1.97 7.25
C PHE A 35 7.46 3.07 7.73
N LYS A 36 8.14 2.87 8.87
CA LYS A 36 9.19 3.79 9.32
C LYS A 36 10.31 3.84 8.28
N ASN A 37 10.65 5.03 7.81
CA ASN A 37 11.61 5.27 6.71
C ASN A 37 11.20 4.63 5.36
N TRP A 38 9.90 4.35 5.17
CA TRP A 38 9.41 3.87 3.88
C TRP A 38 9.42 5.00 2.85
N GLY A 39 10.26 4.88 1.83
CA GLY A 39 10.45 5.88 0.81
C GLY A 39 9.88 5.48 -0.54
N ARG A 40 10.31 6.23 -1.56
CA ARG A 40 9.90 6.02 -2.95
C ARG A 40 10.42 4.69 -3.50
N VAL A 41 11.66 4.30 -3.16
CA VAL A 41 12.28 3.08 -3.70
C VAL A 41 11.52 1.84 -3.23
N GLU A 42 11.20 1.75 -1.95
CA GLU A 42 10.43 0.65 -1.37
C GLU A 42 9.04 0.58 -1.99
N THR A 43 8.42 1.74 -2.18
CA THR A 43 7.11 1.88 -2.85
C THR A 43 7.16 1.34 -4.29
N GLU A 44 8.15 1.73 -5.09
CA GLU A 44 8.30 1.29 -6.49
C GLU A 44 8.52 -0.23 -6.61
N VAL A 45 9.35 -0.80 -5.73
CA VAL A 45 9.60 -2.25 -5.69
C VAL A 45 8.31 -3.00 -5.43
N VAL A 46 7.55 -2.59 -4.41
CA VAL A 46 6.29 -3.25 -4.05
C VAL A 46 5.23 -3.09 -5.12
N CYS A 47 5.10 -1.90 -5.72
CA CYS A 47 4.15 -1.68 -6.81
C CYS A 47 4.42 -2.65 -7.97
N LYS A 48 5.69 -2.77 -8.39
CA LYS A 48 6.08 -3.69 -9.46
C LYS A 48 5.84 -5.15 -9.09
N GLN A 49 6.15 -5.55 -7.85
CA GLN A 49 5.89 -6.92 -7.36
C GLN A 49 4.41 -7.28 -7.30
N LEU A 50 3.54 -6.29 -7.10
CA LEU A 50 2.09 -6.44 -7.13
C LEU A 50 1.48 -6.25 -8.54
N GLY A 51 2.30 -5.96 -9.56
CA GLY A 51 1.86 -5.78 -10.95
C GLY A 51 1.39 -4.35 -11.31
N PHE A 52 1.64 -3.37 -10.46
CA PHE A 52 1.33 -1.96 -10.70
C PHE A 52 2.51 -1.19 -11.29
N ARG A 53 2.23 -0.12 -12.04
CA ARG A 53 3.25 0.75 -12.65
C ARG A 53 3.87 1.70 -11.63
N GLU A 54 3.03 2.28 -10.78
CA GLU A 54 3.40 3.30 -9.81
C GLU A 54 2.50 3.24 -8.57
N GLY A 55 2.91 3.96 -7.53
CA GLY A 55 2.16 4.10 -6.30
C GLY A 55 2.83 5.07 -5.34
N ALA A 56 2.14 5.33 -4.23
CA ALA A 56 2.58 6.18 -3.15
C ALA A 56 2.32 5.48 -1.82
N ALA A 57 3.22 5.66 -0.85
CA ALA A 57 2.97 5.23 0.52
C ALA A 57 2.51 6.43 1.35
N SER A 58 1.51 6.20 2.19
CA SER A 58 1.02 7.18 3.16
C SER A 58 1.09 6.60 4.57
N LEU A 59 1.64 7.37 5.50
CA LEU A 59 1.74 6.98 6.90
C LEU A 59 0.49 7.47 7.64
N LYS A 60 -0.33 6.56 8.15
CA LYS A 60 -1.46 6.92 9.03
C LYS A 60 -1.02 6.70 10.49
N GLY A 61 -0.95 7.77 11.29
CA GLY A 61 -0.51 7.68 12.70
C GLY A 61 -1.52 6.87 13.55
N ARG A 62 -1.12 5.96 14.46
CA ARG A 62 -0.22 6.13 15.62
C ARG A 62 0.84 5.02 15.79
N ASN A 63 0.83 3.95 14.98
CA ASN A 63 1.70 2.78 15.13
C ASN A 63 2.61 2.49 13.92
N ALA A 64 2.87 3.51 13.07
CA ALA A 64 3.52 3.33 11.76
C ALA A 64 2.78 2.35 10.83
N ASP A 65 1.45 2.27 11.00
CA ASP A 65 0.55 1.56 10.11
C ASP A 65 0.47 2.33 8.79
N GLY A 66 1.22 1.86 7.79
CA GLY A 66 1.22 2.49 6.47
C GLY A 66 0.16 1.91 5.55
N LEU A 67 -0.37 2.80 4.72
CA LEU A 67 -1.25 2.51 3.63
C LEU A 67 -0.46 2.66 2.33
N LEU A 68 -0.40 1.62 1.51
CA LEU A 68 0.10 1.73 0.15
C LEU A 68 -1.07 2.07 -0.77
N LEU A 69 -0.91 3.14 -1.53
CA LEU A 69 -1.78 3.55 -2.61
C LEU A 69 -1.10 3.12 -3.92
N VAL A 70 -1.71 2.19 -4.64
CA VAL A 70 -1.22 1.74 -5.95
C VAL A 70 -2.04 2.37 -7.05
N ASP A 71 -1.44 2.65 -8.21
CA ASP A 71 -2.14 3.26 -9.35
C ASP A 71 -2.89 4.55 -8.98
N GLN A 72 -2.15 5.50 -8.40
CA GLN A 72 -2.62 6.88 -8.25
C GLN A 72 -2.84 7.44 -9.66
N ARG A 73 -4.06 7.33 -10.21
CA ARG A 73 -4.50 8.18 -11.31
C ARG A 73 -4.64 9.62 -10.82
N HIS A 74 -3.55 10.22 -10.34
CA HIS A 74 -3.40 11.66 -10.34
C HIS A 74 -2.85 12.01 -11.72
N VAL A 75 -3.77 12.08 -12.68
CA VAL A 75 -3.56 12.94 -13.86
C VAL A 75 -3.05 14.26 -13.30
N HIS A 76 -1.89 14.68 -13.78
CA HIS A 76 -1.41 16.05 -13.69
C HIS A 76 -2.58 17.02 -13.48
N GLN A 77 -2.74 17.53 -12.26
CA GLN A 77 -3.49 18.76 -12.09
C GLN A 77 -2.58 19.85 -12.65
N LYS A 78 -2.74 20.10 -13.96
CA LYS A 78 -2.23 21.29 -14.63
C LYS A 78 -3.15 22.46 -14.30
#